data_AF-A0A9E2V939-F1
#
_entry.id   AF-A0A9E2V939-F1
#
_cell.length_a   1.000
_cell.length_b   1.000
_cell.length_c   1.000
_cell.angle_alpha   90.00
_cell.angle_beta   90.00
_cell.angle_gamma   90.00
#
_symmetry.space_group_name_H-M   'P 1'
#
loop_
_entity.id
_entity.type
_entity.pdbx_description
1 polymer ?
#
loop_
_entity_poly.entity_id
_entity_poly.type
_entity_poly.pdbx_seq_one_letter_code
_entity_poly.pdbx_strand_id
1 'polypeptide(L)' 'MPRQARIDARPPRLSSRWRAGAVHHIICRGIERRNIFKDNTDRNRFLERLGSVLQKTSTPCY' A
#
# COMPACT_ATOMS: atom_id res chain seq x y z
N MET A 1 3.34 14.51 -13.86
CA MET A 1 2.76 15.11 -12.63
C MET A 1 2.74 14.05 -11.53
N PRO A 2 3.61 14.11 -10.51
CA PRO A 2 3.47 13.21 -9.37
C PRO A 2 2.24 13.63 -8.54
N ARG A 3 1.47 12.66 -8.08
CA ARG A 3 0.20 12.85 -7.37
C ARG A 3 0.53 13.21 -5.92
N GLN A 4 0.68 14.50 -5.63
CA GLN A 4 0.89 14.97 -4.26
C GLN A 4 -0.37 14.72 -3.44
N ALA A 5 -0.32 13.80 -2.49
CA ALA A 5 -1.36 13.64 -1.48
C ALA A 5 -1.39 14.93 -0.62
N ARG A 6 -2.52 15.64 -0.64
CA ARG A 6 -2.75 16.81 0.22
C ARG A 6 -2.93 16.33 1.65
N ILE A 7 -1.87 16.42 2.44
CA ILE A 7 -1.95 16.38 3.90
C ILE A 7 -2.06 17.84 4.35
N ASP A 8 -3.29 18.36 4.37
CA ASP A 8 -3.57 19.66 4.96
C ASP A 8 -3.57 19.51 6.49
N ALA A 9 -2.38 19.55 7.08
CA ALA A 9 -2.20 19.72 8.51
C ALA A 9 -1.07 20.74 8.73
N ARG A 10 -1.45 21.93 9.19
CA ARG A 10 -0.57 23.03 9.64
C ARG A 10 0.57 22.48 10.52
N PRO A 11 1.85 22.79 10.25
CA PRO A 11 2.95 22.22 11.01
C PRO A 11 3.29 23.08 12.23
N PRO A 12 3.51 22.49 13.42
CA PRO A 12 4.55 22.93 14.29
C PRO A 12 5.79 22.07 14.02
N ARG A 13 6.88 22.75 13.74
CA ARG A 13 8.24 22.22 13.63
C ARG A 13 8.50 21.23 14.77
N LEU A 14 8.55 19.93 14.50
CA LEU A 14 9.25 18.92 15.30
C LEU A 14 9.14 17.56 14.58
N SER A 15 10.30 16.99 14.26
CA SER A 15 10.58 15.58 13.97
C SER A 15 9.47 14.79 13.26
N SER A 16 9.63 14.70 11.94
CA SER A 16 9.11 13.64 11.07
C SER A 16 9.29 12.24 11.67
N ARG A 17 8.33 11.82 12.49
CA ARG A 17 8.12 10.43 12.90
C ARG A 17 6.69 10.07 12.51
N TRP A 18 6.52 9.59 11.26
CA TRP A 18 5.35 8.91 10.69
C TRP A 18 4.07 9.05 11.50
N ARG A 19 3.12 9.88 11.04
CA ARG A 19 1.75 10.03 11.60
C ARG A 19 1.20 8.66 12.03
N ALA A 20 1.31 8.35 13.32
CA ALA A 20 0.80 7.12 13.89
C ALA A 20 -0.72 7.14 13.75
N GLY A 21 -1.28 6.22 12.95
CA GLY A 21 -2.72 6.11 12.73
C GLY A 21 -3.24 6.53 11.35
N ALA A 22 -2.37 6.84 10.37
CA ALA A 22 -2.83 7.06 8.99
C ALA A 22 -3.02 5.72 8.25
N VAL A 23 -4.26 5.40 7.87
CA VAL A 23 -4.57 4.25 6.99
C VAL A 23 -4.39 4.66 5.54
N HIS A 24 -3.59 3.88 4.81
CA HIS A 24 -3.35 4.10 3.38
C HIS A 24 -4.15 3.09 2.58
N HIS A 25 -5.11 3.56 1.78
CA HIS A 25 -5.79 2.71 0.81
C HIS A 25 -4.93 2.60 -0.45
N ILE A 26 -4.46 1.39 -0.76
CA ILE A 26 -3.61 1.11 -1.93
C ILE A 26 -4.45 0.40 -3.00
N ILE A 27 -4.51 0.98 -4.21
CA ILE A 27 -5.17 0.37 -5.37
C ILE A 27 -4.11 0.02 -6.42
N CYS A 28 -4.03 -1.25 -6.77
CA CYS A 28 -3.14 -1.75 -7.82
C CYS A 28 -3.92 -1.99 -9.12
N ARG A 29 -3.25 -1.81 -10.27
CA ARG A 29 -3.79 -2.11 -11.60
C ARG A 29 -2.80 -2.94 -12.38
N GLY A 30 -3.31 -3.79 -13.28
CA GLY A 30 -2.48 -4.58 -14.17
C GLY A 30 -1.70 -3.69 -15.13
N ILE A 31 -0.48 -4.12 -15.47
CA ILE A 31 0.32 -3.50 -16.52
C ILE A 31 -0.50 -3.50 -17.81
N GLU A 32 -0.49 -2.39 -18.55
CA GLU A 32 -1.28 -2.22 -19.78
C GLU A 32 -2.80 -2.42 -19.62
N ARG A 33 -3.36 -2.19 -18.43
CA ARG A 33 -4.79 -2.44 -18.13
C ARG A 33 -5.24 -3.89 -18.35
N ARG A 34 -4.30 -4.83 -18.39
CA ARG A 34 -4.61 -6.26 -18.46
C ARG A 34 -5.12 -6.77 -17.11
N ASN A 35 -5.71 -7.96 -17.12
CA ASN A 35 -6.12 -8.63 -15.90
C ASN A 35 -4.91 -8.82 -14.97
N ILE A 36 -5.08 -8.48 -13.69
CA ILE A 36 -4.03 -8.60 -12.67
C ILE A 36 -3.70 -10.07 -12.41
N PHE A 37 -4.73 -10.92 -12.42
CA PHE A 37 -4.62 -12.36 -12.24
C PHE A 37 -5.11 -13.08 -13.47
N LYS A 38 -4.37 -14.10 -13.90
CA LYS A 38 -4.77 -14.96 -15.01
C LYS A 38 -5.75 -16.05 -14.56
N ASP A 39 -5.58 -16.55 -13.34
CA ASP A 39 -6.42 -17.59 -12.74
C ASP A 39 -6.48 -17.43 -11.21
N ASN A 40 -7.25 -18.29 -10.55
CA ASN A 40 -7.36 -18.30 -9.08
C ASN A 40 -6.05 -18.71 -8.39
N THR A 41 -5.21 -19.50 -9.06
CA THR A 41 -3.91 -19.95 -8.52
C THR A 41 -2.92 -18.79 -8.41
N ASP A 42 -2.84 -17.96 -9.44
CA ASP A 42 -2.02 -16.76 -9.53
C ASP A 42 -2.45 -15.73 -8.48
N ARG A 43 -3.76 -15.57 -8.28
CA ARG A 43 -4.32 -14.77 -7.18
C ARG A 43 -3.86 -15.29 -5.81
N ASN A 44 -3.96 -16.59 -5.57
CA ASN A 44 -3.56 -17.16 -4.28
C ASN A 44 -2.05 -17.01 -4.03
N ARG A 45 -1.22 -17.25 -5.05
CA ARG A 45 0.24 -17.02 -4.98
C ARG A 45 0.60 -15.56 -4.70
N PHE A 46 -0.15 -14.62 -5.28
CA PHE A 46 0.03 -13.20 -4.98
C PHE A 46 -0.30 -12.89 -3.52
N LEU A 47 -1.43 -13.40 -3.00
CA LEU A 47 -1.83 -13.20 -1.61
C LEU A 47 -0.82 -13.78 -0.62
N GLU A 48 -0.28 -14.98 -0.89
CA GLU A 48 0.76 -15.60 -0.07
C GLU A 48 2.03 -14.75 0.00
N ARG A 49 2.49 -14.26 -1.16
CA ARG A 49 3.67 -13.39 -1.24
C ARG A 49 3.44 -12.05 -0.54
N LEU A 50 2.26 -11.45 -0.75
CA LEU A 50 1.88 -10.20 -0.11
C LEU A 50 1.84 -10.38 1.41
N GLY A 51 1.22 -11.45 1.90
CA GLY A 51 1.20 -11.78 3.32
C GLY A 51 2.60 -11.97 3.91
N SER A 52 3.49 -12.68 3.21
CA SER A 52 4.89 -12.83 3.64
C SER A 52 5.64 -11.50 3.74
N VAL A 53 5.43 -10.59 2.78
CA VAL A 53 6.04 -9.26 2.80
C VAL A 53 5.49 -8.42 3.95
N LEU A 54 4.17 -8.39 4.15
CA LEU A 54 3.53 -7.65 5.24
C LEU A 54 4.02 -8.11 6.62
N GLN A 55 4.19 -9.43 6.80
CA GLN A 55 4.77 -9.99 8.02
C GLN A 55 6.22 -9.54 8.21
N LYS A 56 7.05 -9.61 7.15
CA LYS A 56 8.46 -9.18 7.19
C LYS A 56 8.63 -7.69 7.47
N THR A 57 7.74 -6.85 6.95
CA THR A 57 7.78 -5.39 7.18
C THR A 57 7.00 -4.96 8.42
N SER A 58 6.45 -5.90 9.18
CA SER A 58 5.57 -5.66 10.34
C SER A 58 4.50 -4.61 10.03
N THR A 59 3.96 -4.63 8.81
CA THR A 59 2.96 -3.67 8.35
C THR A 59 1.58 -4.26 8.56
N PRO A 60 0.75 -3.71 9.46
CA PRO A 60 -0.59 -4.21 9.67
C PRO A 60 -1.46 -3.91 8.45
N CYS A 61 -2.19 -4.92 7.98
CA CYS A 61 -3.19 -4.82 6.92
C CYS A 61 -4.57 -5.03 7.54
N TYR A 62 -5.49 -4.10 7.30
CA TYR A 62 -6.86 -4.08 7.84
C TYR A 62 -7.89 -4.16 6.71
#